data_AF-A0A2N3HXK4-F1
#
_entry.id   AF-A0A2N3HXK4-F1
#
_cell.length_a   1.000
_cell.length_b   1.000
_cell.length_c   1.000
_cell.angle_alpha   90.00
_cell.angle_beta   90.00
_cell.angle_gamma   90.00
#
_symmetry.space_group_name_H-M   'P 1'
#
loop_
_entity.id
_entity.type
_entity.pdbx_description
1 polymer ?
#
loop_
_entity_poly.entity_id
_entity_poly.type
_entity_poly.pdbx_seq_one_letter_code
_entity_poly.pdbx_strand_id
1 'polypeptide(L)'
;MKHYILYTALFLMLFSFGCDGSDDDFDNKVYVSSSSKTSELLVKAGVNDIEKNIQAAIAKPSIEDIVVNYSIDPALVATYNQAYYDNAVMLPAENYSLPENTVTITAGNVLSKELKILFMDLSLLDREIVYVLPVTMDSNDIDVLKSAKTLYYVIKGAALINVVADIEENYLTINWTNPDVCNNLSQLTMEALVRISNFDRMISTLMGIEGQFLIRLGDAGFPSNQIQVATSNGNFPDGDTNKGLPTNEWVHIALTYDSATGEMIVYVNGSKQSETTKSLGDVNLGKGGTSGFCIGRSWADERYLAGEISECRIWNVVRSKEEIAANPYYVNPASEGLVAYWKFDDESALSIEDHTGNGNNAVANSTLRWTPVTLPEPGE
;
A
#
# COMPACT_ATOMS: atom_id res chain seq x y z
N MET A 1 7.81 14.14 -93.39
CA MET A 1 8.97 13.81 -92.54
C MET A 1 8.65 14.28 -91.12
N LYS A 2 8.40 13.35 -90.17
CA LYS A 2 8.32 13.54 -88.68
C LYS A 2 7.26 14.54 -88.16
N HIS A 3 6.55 14.41 -87.03
CA HIS A 3 6.32 13.39 -86.00
C HIS A 3 5.04 13.81 -85.22
N TYR A 4 4.49 12.84 -84.48
CA TYR A 4 3.27 12.77 -83.65
C TYR A 4 3.01 13.85 -82.59
N ILE A 5 1.74 13.91 -82.09
CA ILE A 5 1.27 13.73 -80.68
C ILE A 5 -0.18 14.32 -80.59
N LEU A 6 -1.24 13.50 -80.47
CA LEU A 6 -1.83 12.81 -79.29
C LEU A 6 -3.04 13.60 -78.74
N TYR A 7 -4.25 13.06 -78.88
CA TYR A 7 -5.37 13.19 -77.92
C TYR A 7 -6.41 12.10 -78.24
N THR A 8 -6.50 11.08 -77.39
CA THR A 8 -7.59 10.10 -77.40
C THR A 8 -8.27 10.14 -76.05
N ALA A 9 -9.55 10.53 -76.07
CA ALA A 9 -10.42 10.60 -74.91
C ALA A 9 -10.83 9.20 -74.44
N LEU A 10 -10.81 9.02 -73.12
CA LEU A 10 -11.17 7.80 -72.39
C LEU A 10 -12.70 7.75 -72.20
N PHE A 11 -13.34 6.68 -72.67
CA PHE A 11 -14.77 6.43 -72.46
C PHE A 11 -14.95 5.56 -71.21
N LEU A 12 -15.63 6.10 -70.18
CA LEU A 12 -15.93 5.40 -68.93
C LEU A 12 -17.12 4.45 -69.14
N MET A 13 -16.91 3.13 -68.98
CA MET A 13 -17.99 2.16 -68.81
C MET A 13 -18.14 1.83 -67.33
N LEU A 14 -19.30 2.17 -66.76
CA LEU A 14 -19.73 1.80 -65.43
C LEU A 14 -20.11 0.31 -65.39
N PHE A 15 -19.36 -0.50 -64.62
CA PHE A 15 -19.79 -1.80 -64.15
C PHE A 15 -20.18 -1.69 -62.68
N SER A 16 -21.48 -1.79 -62.39
CA SER A 16 -21.99 -2.01 -61.05
C SER A 16 -21.77 -3.48 -60.67
N PHE A 17 -20.70 -3.77 -59.93
CA PHE A 17 -20.62 -4.98 -59.12
C PHE A 17 -21.35 -4.69 -57.80
N GLY A 18 -22.51 -5.31 -57.62
CA GLY A 18 -23.11 -5.46 -56.31
C GLY A 18 -22.21 -6.35 -55.47
N CYS A 19 -21.57 -5.78 -54.45
CA CYS A 19 -21.06 -6.56 -53.34
C CYS A 19 -22.27 -7.03 -52.53
N ASP A 20 -22.49 -8.34 -52.53
CA ASP A 20 -23.36 -9.00 -51.56
C ASP A 20 -22.78 -8.69 -50.17
N GLY A 21 -23.51 -7.91 -49.39
CA GLY A 21 -23.16 -7.61 -48.02
C GLY A 21 -23.41 -8.86 -47.19
N SER A 22 -22.36 -9.67 -47.00
CA SER A 22 -22.31 -10.56 -45.84
C SER A 22 -22.09 -9.68 -44.60
N ASP A 23 -23.15 -8.99 -44.20
CA ASP A 23 -23.27 -8.49 -42.84
C ASP A 23 -23.29 -9.74 -41.96
N ASP A 24 -22.15 -10.07 -41.37
CA ASP A 24 -22.12 -10.95 -40.21
C ASP A 24 -23.09 -10.36 -39.19
N ASP A 25 -24.24 -11.01 -39.04
CA ASP A 25 -25.33 -10.59 -38.17
C ASP A 25 -24.87 -10.81 -36.73
N PHE A 26 -24.04 -9.90 -36.22
CA PHE A 26 -23.73 -9.87 -34.81
C PHE A 26 -25.04 -9.60 -34.07
N ASP A 27 -25.55 -10.63 -33.39
CA ASP A 27 -26.67 -10.51 -32.45
C ASP A 27 -26.41 -9.30 -31.56
N ASN A 28 -27.28 -8.29 -31.68
CA ASN A 28 -27.21 -7.12 -30.83
C ASN A 28 -27.47 -7.59 -29.39
N LYS A 29 -26.57 -7.32 -28.46
CA LYS A 29 -26.70 -7.75 -27.06
C LYS A 29 -26.45 -6.57 -26.14
N VAL A 30 -27.18 -6.55 -25.04
CA VAL A 30 -26.96 -5.53 -24.00
C VAL A 30 -25.69 -5.90 -23.23
N TYR A 31 -24.83 -4.92 -22.93
CA TYR A 31 -23.62 -5.08 -22.12
C TYR A 31 -23.38 -3.86 -21.23
N VAL A 32 -22.66 -4.04 -20.12
CA VAL A 32 -22.27 -2.93 -19.25
C VAL A 32 -21.22 -2.10 -19.99
N SER A 33 -21.50 -0.80 -20.16
CA SER A 33 -20.60 0.17 -20.80
C SER A 33 -19.44 0.52 -19.88
N SER A 34 -18.44 -0.37 -19.82
CA SER A 34 -17.21 -0.16 -19.05
C SER A 34 -16.02 -0.78 -19.78
N SER A 35 -14.87 -0.12 -19.72
CA SER A 35 -13.60 -0.64 -20.26
C SER A 35 -12.97 -1.72 -19.37
N SER A 36 -13.40 -1.82 -18.12
CA SER A 36 -12.96 -2.82 -17.14
C SER A 36 -14.15 -3.57 -16.54
N LYS A 37 -13.90 -4.81 -16.09
CA LYS A 37 -14.88 -5.59 -15.31
C LYS A 37 -14.86 -5.25 -13.83
N THR A 38 -13.89 -4.46 -13.38
CA THR A 38 -13.77 -3.98 -12.00
C THR A 38 -13.75 -2.46 -11.95
N SER A 39 -14.31 -1.90 -10.88
CA SER A 39 -14.21 -0.49 -10.53
C SER A 39 -13.78 -0.35 -9.08
N GLU A 40 -12.59 0.19 -8.83
CA GLU A 40 -12.05 0.30 -7.48
C GLU A 40 -12.56 1.54 -6.73
N LEU A 41 -12.75 1.37 -5.42
CA LEU A 41 -13.16 2.35 -4.43
C LEU A 41 -12.20 2.24 -3.24
N LEU A 42 -11.38 3.27 -3.02
CA LEU A 42 -10.41 3.27 -1.94
C LEU A 42 -11.00 3.93 -0.69
N VAL A 43 -11.08 3.20 0.41
CA VAL A 43 -11.54 3.70 1.70
C VAL A 43 -10.43 4.54 2.33
N LYS A 44 -10.69 5.85 2.48
CA LYS A 44 -9.80 6.82 3.12
C LYS A 44 -10.44 7.38 4.38
N ALA A 45 -9.62 7.77 5.34
CA ALA A 45 -10.11 8.52 6.50
C ALA A 45 -10.81 9.82 6.03
N GLY A 46 -12.06 10.04 6.47
CA GLY A 46 -12.87 11.23 6.13
C GLY A 46 -13.67 11.15 4.82
N VAL A 47 -13.57 10.07 4.04
CA VAL A 47 -14.47 9.81 2.91
C VAL A 47 -15.53 8.80 3.35
N ASN A 48 -16.76 9.26 3.49
CA ASN A 48 -17.87 8.42 3.95
C ASN A 48 -18.69 7.91 2.77
N ASP A 49 -19.12 8.81 1.88
CA ASP A 49 -20.08 8.48 0.83
C ASP A 49 -19.49 8.72 -0.56
N ILE A 50 -19.71 7.78 -1.48
CA ILE A 50 -19.24 7.86 -2.86
C ILE A 50 -20.40 7.52 -3.80
N GLU A 51 -20.60 8.34 -4.84
CA GLU A 51 -21.49 8.04 -5.95
C GLU A 51 -20.69 7.44 -7.12
N LYS A 52 -21.20 6.36 -7.71
CA LYS A 52 -20.73 5.82 -8.99
C LYS A 52 -21.90 5.69 -9.95
N ASN A 53 -21.57 5.65 -11.23
CA ASN A 53 -22.53 5.44 -12.30
C ASN A 53 -22.24 4.13 -13.04
N ILE A 54 -23.31 3.47 -13.49
CA ILE A 54 -23.27 2.34 -14.41
C ILE A 54 -24.21 2.62 -15.58
N GLN A 55 -23.85 2.15 -16.77
CA GLN A 55 -24.61 2.42 -17.99
C GLN A 55 -24.69 1.16 -18.85
N ALA A 56 -25.86 0.92 -19.45
CA ALA A 56 -26.07 -0.18 -20.38
C ALA A 56 -25.84 0.31 -21.81
N ALA A 57 -25.31 -0.57 -22.64
CA ALA A 57 -25.04 -0.31 -24.04
C ALA A 57 -25.49 -1.47 -24.93
N ILE A 58 -25.75 -1.16 -26.20
CA ILE A 58 -25.95 -2.12 -27.30
C ILE A 58 -25.02 -1.74 -28.45
N ALA A 59 -24.65 -2.70 -29.29
CA ALA A 59 -23.68 -2.47 -30.37
C ALA A 59 -24.29 -1.69 -31.56
N LYS A 60 -25.60 -1.86 -31.80
CA LYS A 60 -26.34 -1.22 -32.91
C LYS A 60 -27.64 -0.59 -32.38
N PRO A 61 -28.10 0.56 -32.90
CA PRO A 61 -29.39 1.14 -32.49
C PRO A 61 -30.56 0.17 -32.69
N SER A 62 -31.47 0.13 -31.72
CA SER A 62 -32.75 -0.60 -31.82
C SER A 62 -33.86 0.33 -32.29
N ILE A 63 -34.88 -0.23 -32.95
CA ILE A 63 -36.12 0.49 -33.30
C ILE A 63 -37.12 0.55 -32.14
N GLU A 64 -36.93 -0.27 -31.12
CA GLU A 64 -37.73 -0.34 -29.90
C GLU A 64 -36.90 0.05 -28.69
N ASP A 65 -37.57 0.57 -27.65
CA ASP A 65 -36.95 0.82 -26.35
C ASP A 65 -36.54 -0.52 -25.71
N ILE A 66 -35.34 -0.56 -25.13
CA ILE A 66 -34.83 -1.73 -24.42
C ILE A 66 -34.72 -1.40 -22.93
N VAL A 67 -35.43 -2.16 -22.11
CA VAL A 67 -35.43 -2.07 -20.66
C VAL A 67 -34.36 -3.01 -20.09
N VAL A 68 -33.49 -2.43 -19.28
CA VAL A 68 -32.38 -3.13 -18.62
C VAL A 68 -32.56 -3.02 -17.12
N ASN A 69 -32.56 -4.14 -16.43
CA ASN A 69 -32.74 -4.23 -14.98
C ASN A 69 -31.41 -4.62 -14.33
N TYR A 70 -30.88 -3.76 -13.49
CA TYR A 70 -29.72 -4.03 -12.65
C TYR A 70 -30.14 -4.72 -11.36
N SER A 71 -29.28 -5.59 -10.87
CA SER A 71 -29.44 -6.27 -9.59
C SER A 71 -28.08 -6.51 -8.94
N ILE A 72 -28.12 -6.66 -7.62
CA ILE A 72 -26.96 -7.10 -6.85
C ILE A 72 -27.05 -8.61 -6.72
N ASP A 73 -25.97 -9.31 -7.07
CA ASP A 73 -25.92 -10.78 -6.98
C ASP A 73 -24.74 -11.22 -6.08
N PRO A 74 -24.99 -11.46 -4.78
CA PRO A 74 -23.98 -11.94 -3.85
C PRO A 74 -23.33 -13.27 -4.25
N ALA A 75 -23.98 -14.11 -5.07
CA ALA A 75 -23.40 -15.38 -5.51
C ALA A 75 -22.19 -15.17 -6.45
N LEU A 76 -22.08 -13.99 -7.09
CA LEU A 76 -20.97 -13.66 -7.97
C LEU A 76 -19.68 -13.27 -7.23
N VAL A 77 -19.71 -13.11 -5.90
CA VAL A 77 -18.49 -12.91 -5.08
C VAL A 77 -17.52 -14.08 -5.26
N ALA A 78 -18.02 -15.32 -5.26
CA ALA A 78 -17.20 -16.50 -5.50
C ALA A 78 -16.59 -16.52 -6.91
N THR A 79 -17.33 -16.00 -7.90
CA THR A 79 -16.83 -15.86 -9.27
C THR A 79 -15.72 -14.81 -9.36
N TYR A 80 -15.86 -13.70 -8.64
CA TYR A 80 -14.81 -12.68 -8.53
C TYR A 80 -13.53 -13.25 -7.91
N ASN A 81 -13.63 -13.87 -6.73
CA ASN A 81 -12.47 -14.43 -6.03
C ASN A 81 -11.73 -15.47 -6.90
N GLN A 82 -12.47 -16.33 -7.61
CA GLN A 82 -11.88 -17.28 -8.54
C GLN A 82 -11.21 -16.62 -9.75
N ALA A 83 -11.81 -15.57 -10.31
CA ALA A 83 -11.31 -14.90 -11.51
C ALA A 83 -10.07 -14.01 -11.24
N TYR A 84 -9.99 -13.42 -10.05
CA TYR A 84 -8.96 -12.45 -9.68
C TYR A 84 -7.95 -12.98 -8.65
N TYR A 85 -8.05 -14.25 -8.25
CA TYR A 85 -7.21 -14.86 -7.20
C TYR A 85 -7.24 -14.07 -5.89
N ASP A 86 -8.43 -13.61 -5.51
CA ASP A 86 -8.67 -12.75 -4.34
C ASP A 86 -9.48 -13.49 -3.27
N ASN A 87 -9.58 -12.92 -2.06
CA ASN A 87 -10.40 -13.40 -0.95
C ASN A 87 -11.38 -12.33 -0.46
N ALA A 88 -12.00 -11.61 -1.40
CA ALA A 88 -12.95 -10.56 -1.08
C ALA A 88 -14.26 -11.11 -0.49
N VAL A 89 -14.89 -10.30 0.35
CA VAL A 89 -16.21 -10.60 0.94
C VAL A 89 -17.28 -9.68 0.34
N MET A 90 -18.55 -10.07 0.47
CA MET A 90 -19.67 -9.22 0.01
C MET A 90 -19.70 -7.90 0.78
N LEU A 91 -19.83 -6.77 0.08
CA LEU A 91 -20.07 -5.48 0.72
C LEU A 91 -21.38 -5.52 1.55
N PRO A 92 -21.39 -5.08 2.82
CA PRO A 92 -22.60 -5.11 3.65
C PRO A 92 -23.74 -4.28 3.05
N ALA A 93 -24.98 -4.72 3.26
CA ALA A 93 -26.17 -4.14 2.63
C ALA A 93 -26.45 -2.70 3.06
N GLU A 94 -26.00 -2.32 4.25
CA GLU A 94 -26.05 -0.96 4.80
C GLU A 94 -25.10 0.01 4.09
N ASN A 95 -24.05 -0.49 3.41
CA ASN A 95 -23.02 0.34 2.79
C ASN A 95 -23.27 0.64 1.32
N TYR A 96 -24.40 0.23 0.76
CA TYR A 96 -24.77 0.59 -0.60
C TYR A 96 -26.27 0.83 -0.78
N SER A 97 -26.61 1.60 -1.80
CA SER A 97 -27.98 1.80 -2.24
C SER A 97 -28.04 1.90 -3.75
N LEU A 98 -29.11 1.33 -4.30
CA LEU A 98 -29.46 1.38 -5.72
C LEU A 98 -30.81 2.10 -5.83
N PRO A 99 -30.84 3.45 -5.86
CA PRO A 99 -32.10 4.22 -5.76
C PRO A 99 -33.07 3.91 -6.89
N GLU A 100 -32.53 3.62 -8.07
CA GLU A 100 -33.24 3.11 -9.24
C GLU A 100 -32.47 1.88 -9.72
N ASN A 101 -33.18 0.84 -10.16
CA ASN A 101 -32.58 -0.41 -10.62
C ASN A 101 -32.92 -0.72 -12.09
N THR A 102 -33.57 0.19 -12.80
CA THR A 102 -33.97 0.00 -14.19
C THR A 102 -33.55 1.20 -15.03
N VAL A 103 -33.02 0.95 -16.21
CA VAL A 103 -32.77 1.97 -17.23
C VAL A 103 -33.39 1.58 -18.55
N THR A 104 -33.61 2.57 -19.42
CA THR A 104 -34.06 2.36 -20.79
C THR A 104 -33.01 2.86 -21.75
N ILE A 105 -32.64 2.02 -22.72
CA ILE A 105 -31.97 2.45 -23.95
C ILE A 105 -33.09 2.82 -24.92
N THR A 106 -33.32 4.12 -25.10
CA THR A 106 -34.40 4.62 -25.97
C THR A 106 -34.13 4.23 -27.43
N ALA A 107 -35.18 3.89 -28.17
CA ALA A 107 -35.13 3.61 -29.60
C ALA A 107 -34.28 4.65 -30.35
N GLY A 108 -33.39 4.17 -31.21
CA GLY A 108 -32.42 4.98 -31.96
C GLY A 108 -31.11 5.29 -31.21
N ASN A 109 -31.03 5.08 -29.89
CA ASN A 109 -29.79 5.23 -29.12
C ASN A 109 -29.06 3.89 -28.93
N VAL A 110 -27.78 3.97 -28.54
CA VAL A 110 -26.95 2.81 -28.20
C VAL A 110 -26.52 2.77 -26.73
N LEU A 111 -26.84 3.81 -25.97
CA LEU A 111 -26.54 3.95 -24.55
C LEU A 111 -27.81 4.30 -23.78
N SER A 112 -27.93 3.76 -22.57
CA SER A 112 -28.95 4.17 -21.60
C SER A 112 -28.58 5.50 -20.95
N LYS A 113 -29.47 6.05 -20.12
CA LYS A 113 -29.03 6.97 -19.07
C LYS A 113 -28.11 6.27 -18.08
N GLU A 114 -27.30 7.05 -17.38
CA GLU A 114 -26.51 6.56 -16.24
C GLU A 114 -27.43 6.22 -15.07
N LEU A 115 -27.19 5.06 -14.47
CA LEU A 115 -27.82 4.62 -13.24
C LEU A 115 -26.86 4.83 -12.08
N LYS A 116 -27.36 5.42 -11.00
CA LYS A 116 -26.58 5.77 -9.82
C LYS A 116 -26.48 4.60 -8.86
N ILE A 117 -25.28 4.40 -8.32
CA ILE A 117 -24.99 3.50 -7.21
C ILE A 117 -24.36 4.35 -6.11
N LEU A 118 -24.98 4.33 -4.94
CA LEU A 118 -24.50 5.06 -3.78
C LEU A 118 -23.76 4.08 -2.87
N PHE A 119 -22.56 4.44 -2.46
CA PHE A 119 -21.78 3.77 -1.44
C PHE A 119 -21.75 4.68 -0.23
N MET A 120 -22.08 4.15 0.95
CA MET A 120 -22.32 4.95 2.15
C MET A 120 -21.52 4.41 3.33
N ASP A 121 -21.16 5.29 4.25
CA ASP A 121 -20.47 4.95 5.50
C ASP A 121 -19.22 4.08 5.30
N LEU A 122 -18.51 4.28 4.18
CA LEU A 122 -17.35 3.47 3.80
C LEU A 122 -16.22 3.55 4.83
N SER A 123 -16.14 4.64 5.60
CA SER A 123 -15.14 4.83 6.65
C SER A 123 -15.31 3.90 7.85
N LEU A 124 -16.48 3.28 8.00
CA LEU A 124 -16.78 2.30 9.05
C LEU A 124 -16.40 0.86 8.65
N LEU A 125 -16.08 0.64 7.37
CA LEU A 125 -15.61 -0.67 6.90
C LEU A 125 -14.24 -0.98 7.48
N ASP A 126 -14.02 -2.28 7.72
CA ASP A 126 -12.71 -2.79 8.07
C ASP A 126 -11.76 -2.60 6.88
N ARG A 127 -10.65 -1.89 7.08
CA ARG A 127 -9.73 -1.55 6.00
C ARG A 127 -8.83 -2.72 5.60
N GLU A 128 -8.75 -3.74 6.43
CA GLU A 128 -8.00 -4.98 6.19
C GLU A 128 -8.78 -5.94 5.28
N ILE A 129 -10.11 -5.76 5.19
CA ILE A 129 -10.98 -6.58 4.36
C ILE A 129 -11.17 -5.94 2.98
N VAL A 130 -10.98 -6.75 1.93
CA VAL A 130 -11.44 -6.40 0.58
C VAL A 130 -12.92 -6.76 0.47
N TYR A 131 -13.76 -5.76 0.21
CA TYR A 131 -15.17 -5.96 -0.08
C TYR A 131 -15.44 -5.86 -1.57
N VAL A 132 -16.43 -6.60 -2.06
CA VAL A 132 -16.88 -6.52 -3.45
C VAL A 132 -18.41 -6.44 -3.52
N LEU A 133 -18.91 -5.58 -4.42
CA LEU A 133 -20.32 -5.46 -4.76
C LEU A 133 -20.50 -5.83 -6.24
N PRO A 134 -20.95 -7.07 -6.55
CA PRO A 134 -21.26 -7.47 -7.91
C PRO A 134 -22.58 -6.85 -8.38
N VAL A 135 -22.50 -5.95 -9.36
CA VAL A 135 -23.68 -5.36 -10.02
C VAL A 135 -23.86 -6.03 -11.38
N THR A 136 -24.90 -6.83 -11.51
CA THR A 136 -25.25 -7.56 -12.74
C THR A 136 -26.51 -6.97 -13.36
N MET A 137 -26.78 -7.28 -14.62
CA MET A 137 -27.96 -6.76 -15.30
C MET A 137 -28.65 -7.80 -16.17
N ASP A 138 -29.97 -7.68 -16.36
CA ASP A 138 -30.75 -8.53 -17.25
C ASP A 138 -31.70 -7.72 -18.14
N SER A 139 -32.16 -8.30 -19.23
CA SER A 139 -33.19 -7.72 -20.10
C SER A 139 -34.11 -8.82 -20.64
N ASN A 140 -35.40 -8.51 -20.70
CA ASN A 140 -36.39 -9.39 -21.34
C ASN A 140 -36.56 -9.08 -22.84
N ASP A 141 -36.03 -7.94 -23.29
CA ASP A 141 -36.24 -7.44 -24.65
C ASP A 141 -35.17 -7.98 -25.60
N ILE A 142 -33.95 -8.19 -25.10
CA ILE A 142 -32.83 -8.71 -25.88
C ILE A 142 -31.80 -9.43 -25.00
N ASP A 143 -31.05 -10.36 -25.60
CA ASP A 143 -29.98 -11.10 -24.92
C ASP A 143 -28.92 -10.18 -24.31
N VAL A 144 -28.41 -10.59 -23.14
CA VAL A 144 -27.28 -9.93 -22.47
C VAL A 144 -25.97 -10.63 -22.81
N LEU A 145 -24.93 -9.84 -23.12
CA LEU A 145 -23.59 -10.35 -23.38
C LEU A 145 -22.98 -10.89 -22.08
N LYS A 146 -22.94 -12.21 -21.93
CA LYS A 146 -22.47 -12.90 -20.71
C LYS A 146 -21.11 -12.42 -20.20
N SER A 147 -20.16 -12.12 -21.10
CA SER A 147 -18.82 -11.68 -20.72
C SER A 147 -18.75 -10.27 -20.12
N ALA A 148 -19.76 -9.44 -20.36
CA ALA A 148 -19.86 -8.04 -19.94
C ALA A 148 -21.21 -7.74 -19.25
N LYS A 149 -21.79 -8.77 -18.61
CA LYS A 149 -23.06 -8.69 -17.86
C LYS A 149 -22.89 -8.07 -16.47
N THR A 150 -21.70 -8.17 -15.89
CA THR A 150 -21.44 -7.81 -14.49
C THR A 150 -20.25 -6.88 -14.37
N LEU A 151 -20.40 -5.82 -13.57
CA LEU A 151 -19.33 -4.96 -13.10
C LEU A 151 -19.14 -5.19 -11.60
N TYR A 152 -17.91 -5.45 -11.17
CA TYR A 152 -17.55 -5.65 -9.76
C TYR A 152 -17.01 -4.34 -9.20
N TYR A 153 -17.72 -3.73 -8.25
CA TYR A 153 -17.16 -2.63 -7.48
C TYR A 153 -16.33 -3.20 -6.34
N VAL A 154 -15.05 -2.89 -6.29
CA VAL A 154 -14.09 -3.44 -5.33
C VAL A 154 -13.73 -2.34 -4.34
N ILE A 155 -14.09 -2.52 -3.07
CA ILE A 155 -13.88 -1.58 -1.99
C ILE A 155 -12.75 -2.12 -1.12
N LYS A 156 -11.65 -1.38 -0.99
CA LYS A 156 -10.50 -1.78 -0.16
C LYS A 156 -9.90 -0.58 0.56
N GLY A 157 -9.21 -0.82 1.68
CA GLY A 157 -8.42 0.21 2.34
C GLY A 157 -7.46 0.89 1.37
N ALA A 158 -7.36 2.22 1.43
CA ALA A 158 -6.25 2.90 0.75
C ALA A 158 -4.95 2.50 1.45
N ALA A 159 -3.96 2.05 0.68
CA ALA A 159 -2.61 1.87 1.21
C ALA A 159 -2.12 3.20 1.82
N LEU A 160 -1.69 3.10 3.07
CA LEU A 160 -1.04 4.17 3.82
C LEU A 160 0.38 4.40 3.29
N ILE A 161 1.05 3.32 2.87
CA ILE A 161 2.40 3.35 2.28
C ILE A 161 2.35 2.63 0.93
N ASN A 162 2.80 3.31 -0.12
CA ASN A 162 2.78 2.79 -1.50
C ASN A 162 4.18 2.52 -2.06
N VAL A 163 5.21 3.00 -1.37
CA VAL A 163 6.60 2.81 -1.74
C VAL A 163 7.44 2.83 -0.47
N VAL A 164 8.50 2.02 -0.43
CA VAL A 164 9.44 1.94 0.69
C VAL A 164 10.86 1.96 0.18
N ALA A 165 11.80 2.40 1.02
CA ALA A 165 13.21 2.36 0.67
C ALA A 165 13.79 0.96 0.95
N ASP A 166 14.53 0.43 -0.03
CA ASP A 166 15.45 -0.70 0.16
C ASP A 166 16.84 -0.14 0.49
N ILE A 167 17.32 -0.49 1.69
CA ILE A 167 18.58 -0.01 2.25
C ILE A 167 19.66 -1.09 2.26
N GLU A 168 19.49 -2.19 1.53
CA GLU A 168 20.54 -3.21 1.42
C GLU A 168 21.84 -2.64 0.82
N GLU A 169 22.95 -2.89 1.52
CA GLU A 169 24.30 -2.34 1.29
C GLU A 169 24.36 -0.80 1.35
N ASN A 170 23.40 -0.19 2.04
CA ASN A 170 23.34 1.25 2.27
C ASN A 170 23.09 1.55 3.75
N TYR A 171 23.29 2.82 4.11
CA TYR A 171 23.01 3.32 5.43
C TYR A 171 22.70 4.80 5.37
N LEU A 172 22.05 5.31 6.41
CA LEU A 172 21.75 6.72 6.56
C LEU A 172 22.39 7.27 7.82
N THR A 173 23.09 8.40 7.68
CA THR A 173 23.51 9.22 8.81
C THR A 173 22.53 10.37 8.99
N ILE A 174 22.29 10.80 10.23
CA ILE A 174 21.36 11.91 10.48
C ILE A 174 22.10 13.24 10.41
N ASN A 175 21.58 14.17 9.60
CA ASN A 175 21.98 15.56 9.63
C ASN A 175 21.18 16.28 10.73
N TRP A 176 21.70 16.25 11.95
CA TRP A 176 21.04 16.83 13.12
C TRP A 176 20.98 18.36 13.07
N THR A 177 19.83 18.91 12.69
CA THR A 177 19.54 20.36 12.76
C THR A 177 19.14 20.76 14.18
N ASN A 178 18.38 19.91 14.86
CA ASN A 178 17.97 20.07 16.26
C ASN A 178 18.30 18.78 17.03
N PRO A 179 19.57 18.54 17.39
CA PRO A 179 19.98 17.31 18.08
C PRO A 179 19.46 17.19 19.51
N ASP A 180 19.16 18.31 20.16
CA ASP A 180 18.87 18.35 21.60
C ASP A 180 17.56 17.62 21.95
N VAL A 181 16.59 17.56 21.03
CA VAL A 181 15.34 16.80 21.22
C VAL A 181 15.55 15.30 21.23
N CYS A 182 16.71 14.82 20.77
CA CYS A 182 17.11 13.41 20.79
C CYS A 182 18.23 13.15 21.82
N ASN A 183 18.48 14.07 22.76
CA ASN A 183 19.48 13.95 23.81
C ASN A 183 18.84 14.06 25.21
N ASN A 184 19.55 13.56 26.22
CA ASN A 184 19.07 13.47 27.60
C ASN A 184 17.68 12.83 27.72
N LEU A 185 17.43 11.79 26.92
CA LEU A 185 16.16 11.07 26.90
C LEU A 185 16.07 10.18 28.14
N SER A 186 15.30 10.63 29.14
CA SER A 186 14.96 9.83 30.32
C SER A 186 13.86 8.81 30.04
N GLN A 187 13.07 9.04 29.00
CA GLN A 187 12.15 8.08 28.41
C GLN A 187 12.35 8.08 26.91
N LEU A 188 12.25 6.90 26.28
CA LEU A 188 12.34 6.81 24.83
C LEU A 188 11.54 5.64 24.27
N THR A 189 11.11 5.82 23.02
CA THR A 189 10.68 4.73 22.14
C THR A 189 11.37 4.87 20.79
N MET A 190 12.02 3.81 20.32
CA MET A 190 12.57 3.73 18.96
C MET A 190 11.82 2.64 18.20
N GLU A 191 11.23 2.96 17.05
CA GLU A 191 10.46 2.01 16.27
C GLU A 191 10.70 2.14 14.75
N ALA A 192 10.54 1.05 14.02
CA ALA A 192 10.61 1.02 12.56
C ALA A 192 9.80 -0.17 12.01
N LEU A 193 9.28 -0.01 10.80
CA LEU A 193 8.67 -1.07 10.01
C LEU A 193 9.71 -1.60 9.02
N VAL A 194 9.97 -2.91 9.01
CA VAL A 194 11.02 -3.51 8.16
C VAL A 194 10.54 -4.77 7.46
N ARG A 195 11.07 -5.02 6.26
CA ARG A 195 10.96 -6.31 5.57
C ARG A 195 12.35 -6.80 5.21
N ILE A 196 12.84 -7.78 5.97
CA ILE A 196 14.24 -8.23 5.90
C ILE A 196 14.34 -9.38 4.90
N SER A 197 15.22 -9.27 3.90
CA SER A 197 15.35 -10.27 2.83
C SER A 197 16.13 -11.52 3.27
N ASN A 198 17.13 -11.35 4.14
CA ASN A 198 17.96 -12.45 4.65
C ASN A 198 18.72 -12.09 5.95
N PHE A 199 19.26 -13.12 6.60
CA PHE A 199 20.07 -13.03 7.82
C PHE A 199 21.42 -13.76 7.66
N ASP A 200 22.10 -13.54 6.52
CA ASP A 200 23.31 -14.27 6.11
C ASP A 200 24.61 -13.84 6.80
N ARG A 201 24.51 -12.86 7.70
CA ARG A 201 25.63 -12.27 8.45
C ARG A 201 25.40 -12.37 9.94
N MET A 202 26.49 -12.20 10.68
CA MET A 202 26.46 -12.27 12.14
C MET A 202 25.68 -11.11 12.76
N ILE A 203 25.79 -9.90 12.21
CA ILE A 203 25.13 -8.69 12.71
C ILE A 203 24.51 -7.92 11.54
N SER A 204 23.21 -7.64 11.63
CA SER A 204 22.49 -6.69 10.77
C SER A 204 22.03 -5.51 11.62
N THR A 205 22.28 -4.28 11.19
CA THR A 205 21.96 -3.09 12.00
C THR A 205 20.64 -2.49 11.61
N LEU A 206 19.72 -2.28 12.57
CA LEU A 206 18.50 -1.52 12.31
C LEU A 206 18.76 -0.01 12.49
N MET A 207 18.91 0.46 13.73
CA MET A 207 19.21 1.86 14.02
C MET A 207 19.78 2.09 15.41
N GLY A 208 20.56 3.15 15.57
CA GLY A 208 21.09 3.62 16.86
C GLY A 208 22.59 3.92 16.84
N ILE A 209 23.22 3.88 18.01
CA ILE A 209 24.64 4.17 18.23
C ILE A 209 25.34 2.93 18.78
N GLU A 210 26.31 2.40 18.02
CA GLU A 210 27.12 1.24 18.42
C GLU A 210 27.75 1.45 19.80
N GLY A 211 27.59 0.43 20.66
CA GLY A 211 28.14 0.43 22.02
C GLY A 211 27.48 1.40 23.01
N GLN A 212 26.40 2.09 22.61
CA GLN A 212 25.66 2.98 23.49
C GLN A 212 24.18 2.61 23.59
N PHE A 213 23.47 2.62 22.47
CA PHE A 213 22.05 2.30 22.38
C PHE A 213 21.70 1.99 20.92
N LEU A 214 21.73 0.72 20.54
CA LEU A 214 21.59 0.25 19.17
C LEU A 214 20.65 -0.93 19.09
N ILE A 215 19.66 -0.86 18.20
CA ILE A 215 18.88 -2.01 17.78
C ILE A 215 19.59 -2.67 16.60
N ARG A 216 19.93 -3.95 16.75
CA ARG A 216 20.53 -4.79 15.72
C ARG A 216 19.90 -6.19 15.74
N LEU A 217 20.25 -7.03 14.78
CA LEU A 217 19.86 -8.43 14.70
C LEU A 217 21.11 -9.30 14.64
N GLY A 218 21.14 -10.36 15.44
CA GLY A 218 22.28 -11.25 15.56
C GLY A 218 23.49 -10.65 16.29
N ASP A 219 24.33 -11.55 16.78
CA ASP A 219 25.69 -11.33 17.29
C ASP A 219 26.35 -12.71 17.56
N ALA A 220 27.62 -12.74 17.92
CA ALA A 220 28.28 -13.95 18.39
C ALA A 220 27.53 -14.57 19.58
N GLY A 221 27.01 -15.80 19.41
CA GLY A 221 26.20 -16.49 20.43
C GLY A 221 24.69 -16.23 20.33
N PHE A 222 24.23 -15.53 19.29
CA PHE A 222 22.82 -15.21 19.05
C PHE A 222 22.40 -15.72 17.65
N PRO A 223 21.13 -16.14 17.47
CA PRO A 223 20.56 -16.34 16.15
C PRO A 223 20.68 -15.06 15.31
N SER A 224 21.12 -15.17 14.05
CA SER A 224 21.32 -14.01 13.16
C SER A 224 20.04 -13.22 12.88
N ASN A 225 18.88 -13.84 13.06
CA ASN A 225 17.56 -13.25 12.87
C ASN A 225 16.88 -12.76 14.15
N GLN A 226 17.54 -12.80 15.30
CA GLN A 226 16.97 -12.32 16.56
C GLN A 226 17.37 -10.88 16.85
N ILE A 227 16.42 -10.05 17.31
CA ILE A 227 16.70 -8.70 17.79
C ILE A 227 17.61 -8.72 19.02
N GLN A 228 18.60 -7.83 19.02
CA GLN A 228 19.44 -7.50 20.17
C GLN A 228 19.61 -5.98 20.27
N VAL A 229 19.41 -5.47 21.47
CA VAL A 229 19.76 -4.12 21.91
C VAL A 229 21.18 -4.13 22.47
N ALA A 230 22.12 -3.57 21.71
CA ALA A 230 23.48 -3.33 22.18
C ALA A 230 23.54 -2.02 22.94
N THR A 231 24.12 -2.05 24.15
CA THR A 231 24.12 -0.86 25.03
C THR A 231 25.48 -0.64 25.68
N SER A 232 25.64 0.50 26.37
CA SER A 232 26.83 0.84 27.14
C SER A 232 27.12 -0.06 28.36
N ASN A 233 26.16 -0.90 28.77
CA ASN A 233 26.28 -1.73 29.98
C ASN A 233 25.83 -3.19 29.76
N GLY A 234 26.28 -3.83 28.68
CA GLY A 234 25.86 -5.19 28.32
C GLY A 234 24.64 -5.24 27.41
N ASN A 235 24.46 -6.35 26.71
CA ASN A 235 23.45 -6.49 25.65
C ASN A 235 22.19 -7.18 26.17
N PHE A 236 21.07 -7.00 25.48
CA PHE A 236 19.77 -7.57 25.81
C PHE A 236 18.94 -7.80 24.54
N PRO A 237 18.04 -8.79 24.46
CA PRO A 237 17.91 -9.97 25.32
C PRO A 237 19.06 -10.96 25.12
N ASP A 238 19.06 -12.05 25.90
CA ASP A 238 19.90 -13.23 25.67
C ASP A 238 19.47 -13.97 24.38
N GLY A 239 20.37 -14.78 23.82
CA GLY A 239 20.10 -15.57 22.62
C GLY A 239 19.02 -16.63 22.84
N ASP A 240 18.01 -16.65 21.96
CA ASP A 240 16.85 -17.53 21.99
C ASP A 240 16.36 -17.81 20.56
N THR A 241 16.50 -19.06 20.12
CA THR A 241 16.11 -19.50 18.77
C THR A 241 14.61 -19.38 18.49
N ASN A 242 13.77 -19.16 19.50
CA ASN A 242 12.32 -18.97 19.33
C ASN A 242 11.92 -17.51 19.10
N LYS A 243 12.87 -16.57 19.15
CA LYS A 243 12.64 -15.12 18.97
C LYS A 243 13.16 -14.58 17.64
N GLY A 244 13.43 -15.47 16.70
CA GLY A 244 13.85 -15.11 15.35
C GLY A 244 12.74 -14.39 14.58
N LEU A 245 13.12 -13.41 13.78
CA LEU A 245 12.24 -12.74 12.83
C LEU A 245 12.15 -13.54 11.51
N PRO A 246 11.01 -13.44 10.81
CA PRO A 246 10.84 -14.02 9.47
C PRO A 246 11.65 -13.24 8.42
N THR A 247 11.85 -13.87 7.26
CA THR A 247 12.38 -13.22 6.05
C THR A 247 11.24 -12.90 5.09
N ASN A 248 11.33 -11.78 4.38
CA ASN A 248 10.36 -11.33 3.36
C ASN A 248 8.94 -11.09 3.89
N GLU A 249 8.80 -10.83 5.19
CA GLU A 249 7.55 -10.44 5.85
C GLU A 249 7.74 -9.08 6.53
N TRP A 250 6.69 -8.26 6.54
CA TRP A 250 6.71 -6.98 7.24
C TRP A 250 6.67 -7.19 8.74
N VAL A 251 7.59 -6.53 9.44
CA VAL A 251 7.73 -6.61 10.89
C VAL A 251 7.85 -5.21 11.47
N HIS A 252 6.93 -4.85 12.35
CA HIS A 252 7.06 -3.64 13.17
C HIS A 252 7.90 -3.96 14.42
N ILE A 253 9.06 -3.33 14.54
CA ILE A 253 9.97 -3.47 15.67
C ILE A 253 9.92 -2.19 16.49
N ALA A 254 9.66 -2.30 17.79
CA ALA A 254 9.74 -1.17 18.72
C ALA A 254 10.54 -1.52 19.97
N LEU A 255 11.29 -0.55 20.50
CA LEU A 255 12.04 -0.62 21.74
C LEU A 255 11.65 0.55 22.63
N THR A 256 11.17 0.26 23.84
CA THR A 256 10.94 1.29 24.88
C THR A 256 12.02 1.22 25.95
N TYR A 257 12.33 2.35 26.56
CA TYR A 257 13.21 2.43 27.73
C TYR A 257 12.84 3.61 28.64
N ASP A 258 12.77 3.36 29.96
CA ASP A 258 12.59 4.37 31.02
C ASP A 258 13.83 4.37 31.93
N SER A 259 14.53 5.50 32.04
CA SER A 259 15.76 5.61 32.82
C SER A 259 15.54 5.65 34.32
N ALA A 260 14.34 6.02 34.79
CA ALA A 260 14.00 6.09 36.20
C ALA A 260 13.73 4.69 36.78
N THR A 261 13.06 3.83 36.02
CA THR A 261 12.82 2.43 36.43
C THR A 261 13.88 1.47 35.91
N GLY A 262 14.57 1.83 34.83
CA GLY A 262 15.43 0.96 34.04
C GLY A 262 14.66 0.01 33.13
N GLU A 263 13.33 0.05 33.11
CA GLU A 263 12.52 -0.87 32.30
C GLU A 263 12.84 -0.70 30.82
N MET A 264 13.11 -1.81 30.13
CA MET A 264 13.39 -1.87 28.70
C MET A 264 12.58 -3.00 28.08
N ILE A 265 11.81 -2.71 27.03
CA ILE A 265 10.93 -3.69 26.40
C ILE A 265 11.09 -3.65 24.88
N VAL A 266 11.25 -4.82 24.27
CA VAL A 266 11.21 -5.01 22.81
C VAL A 266 9.83 -5.57 22.43
N TYR A 267 9.21 -4.92 21.45
CA TYR A 267 7.95 -5.32 20.84
C TYR A 267 8.18 -5.71 19.38
N VAL A 268 7.47 -6.75 18.94
CA VAL A 268 7.41 -7.22 17.56
C VAL A 268 5.95 -7.37 17.18
N ASN A 269 5.53 -6.70 16.10
CA ASN A 269 4.14 -6.66 15.62
C ASN A 269 3.15 -6.32 16.76
N GLY A 270 3.48 -5.28 17.54
CA GLY A 270 2.66 -4.81 18.67
C GLY A 270 2.66 -5.73 19.90
N SER A 271 3.34 -6.87 19.85
CA SER A 271 3.41 -7.83 20.96
C SER A 271 4.75 -7.77 21.68
N LYS A 272 4.71 -7.81 23.01
CA LYS A 272 5.94 -7.84 23.83
C LYS A 272 6.71 -9.13 23.56
N GLN A 273 7.94 -9.00 23.05
CA GLN A 273 8.82 -10.13 22.75
C GLN A 273 9.82 -10.38 23.90
N SER A 274 10.40 -9.31 24.45
CA SER A 274 11.42 -9.39 25.48
C SER A 274 11.32 -8.21 26.44
N GLU A 275 11.68 -8.41 27.71
CA GLU A 275 11.75 -7.35 28.72
C GLU A 275 12.94 -7.53 29.66
N THR A 276 13.45 -6.43 30.21
CA THR A 276 14.47 -6.43 31.26
C THR A 276 14.42 -5.14 32.08
N THR A 277 15.25 -5.08 33.13
CA THR A 277 15.55 -3.86 33.87
C THR A 277 17.05 -3.57 33.77
N LYS A 278 17.40 -2.36 33.31
CA LYS A 278 18.76 -2.00 32.96
C LYS A 278 19.03 -0.52 33.23
N SER A 279 19.88 -0.23 34.20
CA SER A 279 20.24 1.16 34.52
C SER A 279 21.30 1.69 33.56
N LEU A 280 20.88 2.37 32.49
CA LEU A 280 21.76 3.03 31.53
C LEU A 280 21.92 4.54 31.81
N GLY A 281 21.04 5.12 32.63
CA GLY A 281 20.86 6.57 32.70
C GLY A 281 20.13 7.10 31.47
N ASP A 282 20.19 8.41 31.25
CA ASP A 282 19.55 9.06 30.11
C ASP A 282 20.32 8.78 28.80
N VAL A 283 19.57 8.63 27.71
CA VAL A 283 20.12 8.24 26.40
C VAL A 283 20.36 9.47 25.52
N ASN A 284 21.49 9.49 24.81
CA ASN A 284 21.86 10.56 23.89
C ASN A 284 22.00 9.98 22.48
N LEU A 285 21.11 10.36 21.56
CA LEU A 285 21.05 9.87 20.18
C LEU A 285 21.45 10.96 19.16
N GLY A 286 21.45 12.24 19.54
CA GLY A 286 21.73 13.40 18.67
C GLY A 286 23.19 13.56 18.23
N LYS A 287 23.92 12.47 17.99
CA LYS A 287 25.31 12.45 17.52
C LYS A 287 25.33 12.15 16.02
N GLY A 288 25.97 13.01 15.22
CA GLY A 288 26.08 12.85 13.77
C GLY A 288 27.28 12.01 13.30
N GLY A 289 27.31 11.73 12.00
CA GLY A 289 28.37 10.98 11.32
C GLY A 289 28.33 9.48 11.57
N THR A 290 29.24 8.73 10.94
CA THR A 290 29.26 7.25 10.96
C THR A 290 29.62 6.62 12.31
N SER A 291 30.07 7.42 13.28
CA SER A 291 30.26 7.03 14.68
C SER A 291 29.11 7.48 15.60
N GLY A 292 28.11 8.13 15.04
CA GLY A 292 26.90 8.61 15.71
C GLY A 292 25.70 7.70 15.40
N PHE A 293 24.50 8.28 15.43
CA PHE A 293 23.27 7.57 15.12
C PHE A 293 23.19 7.31 13.62
N CYS A 294 23.08 6.03 13.28
CA CYS A 294 22.88 5.60 11.91
C CYS A 294 21.65 4.70 11.81
N ILE A 295 21.03 4.68 10.65
CA ILE A 295 20.05 3.69 10.22
C ILE A 295 20.77 2.77 9.22
N GLY A 296 20.70 1.45 9.42
CA GLY A 296 21.34 0.49 8.53
C GLY A 296 22.86 0.33 8.70
N ARG A 297 23.49 0.89 9.75
CA ARG A 297 24.95 0.74 9.97
C ARG A 297 25.36 0.79 11.44
N SER A 298 26.26 -0.11 11.84
CA SER A 298 27.01 -0.03 13.10
C SER A 298 28.46 -0.46 12.87
N TRP A 299 29.44 0.24 13.45
CA TRP A 299 30.88 -0.08 13.38
C TRP A 299 31.50 -0.19 11.97
N ALA A 300 31.09 -1.19 11.18
CA ALA A 300 31.57 -1.51 9.85
C ALA A 300 30.40 -1.61 8.84
N ASP A 301 30.67 -1.33 7.57
CA ASP A 301 29.65 -1.18 6.54
C ASP A 301 29.00 -2.54 6.17
N GLU A 302 29.70 -3.65 6.41
CA GLU A 302 29.21 -5.02 6.19
C GLU A 302 28.09 -5.44 7.16
N ARG A 303 27.81 -4.62 8.20
CA ARG A 303 26.71 -4.86 9.16
C ARG A 303 25.39 -4.21 8.73
N TYR A 304 25.20 -4.03 7.42
CA TYR A 304 24.00 -3.42 6.86
C TYR A 304 22.74 -4.25 7.13
N LEU A 305 21.58 -3.59 7.08
CA LEU A 305 20.28 -4.30 7.03
C LEU A 305 20.02 -4.73 5.60
N ALA A 306 19.79 -6.01 5.35
CA ALA A 306 19.39 -6.49 4.04
C ALA A 306 17.86 -6.44 3.90
N GLY A 307 17.33 -5.39 3.25
CA GLY A 307 15.90 -5.30 2.97
C GLY A 307 15.33 -3.88 3.04
N GLU A 308 14.01 -3.82 3.14
CA GLU A 308 13.25 -2.58 3.10
C GLU A 308 12.92 -2.05 4.49
N ILE A 309 12.78 -0.72 4.58
CA ILE A 309 12.44 0.00 5.81
C ILE A 309 11.42 1.11 5.53
N SER A 310 10.57 1.37 6.50
CA SER A 310 9.62 2.47 6.56
C SER A 310 9.35 2.88 8.00
N GLU A 311 8.68 4.02 8.19
CA GLU A 311 8.12 4.45 9.47
C GLU A 311 9.13 4.45 10.64
N CYS A 312 10.38 4.86 10.39
CA CYS A 312 11.42 4.93 11.40
C CYS A 312 11.22 6.16 12.30
N ARG A 313 11.12 5.96 13.61
CA ARG A 313 10.74 7.00 14.56
C ARG A 313 11.56 6.95 15.84
N ILE A 314 11.72 8.13 16.45
CA ILE A 314 12.22 8.31 17.81
C ILE A 314 11.21 9.14 18.58
N TRP A 315 10.82 8.64 19.74
CA TRP A 315 9.97 9.31 20.72
C TRP A 315 10.76 9.58 22.00
N ASN A 316 10.48 10.69 22.69
CA ASN A 316 11.03 11.01 24.01
C ASN A 316 10.09 10.61 25.17
N VAL A 317 9.17 9.68 24.90
CA VAL A 317 8.24 9.07 25.85
C VAL A 317 8.30 7.55 25.71
N VAL A 318 7.90 6.84 26.77
CA VAL A 318 7.61 5.40 26.67
C VAL A 318 6.20 5.24 26.14
N ARG A 319 6.08 4.76 24.89
CA ARG A 319 4.77 4.43 24.30
C ARG A 319 4.24 3.14 24.90
N SER A 320 2.94 3.10 25.13
CA SER A 320 2.24 1.89 25.57
C SER A 320 2.20 0.82 24.47
N LYS A 321 1.95 -0.43 24.87
CA LYS A 321 1.76 -1.55 23.94
C LYS A 321 0.65 -1.25 22.94
N GLU A 322 -0.47 -0.71 23.41
CA GLU A 322 -1.64 -0.41 22.59
C GLU A 322 -1.34 0.67 21.54
N GLU A 323 -0.59 1.71 21.92
CA GLU A 323 -0.15 2.77 21.00
C GLU A 323 0.80 2.26 19.91
N ILE A 324 1.73 1.37 20.29
CA ILE A 324 2.68 0.72 19.38
C ILE A 324 1.95 -0.21 18.41
N ALA A 325 0.97 -0.99 18.90
CA ALA A 325 0.21 -1.93 18.09
C ALA A 325 -0.74 -1.23 17.11
N ALA A 326 -1.36 -0.11 17.50
CA ALA A 326 -2.39 0.54 16.70
C ALA A 326 -1.87 1.37 15.51
N ASN A 327 -0.59 1.77 15.52
CA ASN A 327 -0.08 2.76 14.56
C ASN A 327 1.28 2.39 13.92
N PRO A 328 1.47 1.17 13.38
CA PRO A 328 2.74 0.79 12.76
C PRO A 328 2.98 1.50 11.42
N TYR A 329 1.93 1.87 10.69
CA TYR A 329 2.02 2.40 9.32
C TYR A 329 1.93 3.93 9.20
N TYR A 330 1.49 4.61 10.25
CA TYR A 330 1.37 6.07 10.25
C TYR A 330 1.16 6.59 11.67
N VAL A 331 1.80 7.73 11.98
CA VAL A 331 1.42 8.60 13.10
C VAL A 331 1.32 10.06 12.63
N ASN A 332 0.58 10.87 13.37
CA ASN A 332 0.59 12.32 13.15
C ASN A 332 2.00 12.86 13.46
N PRO A 333 2.69 13.54 12.52
CA PRO A 333 4.02 14.09 12.77
C PRO A 333 4.08 15.16 13.87
N ALA A 334 2.93 15.73 14.24
CA ALA A 334 2.80 16.68 15.35
C ALA A 334 2.42 16.02 16.68
N SER A 335 2.40 14.69 16.77
CA SER A 335 2.10 13.98 18.01
C SER A 335 3.07 14.38 19.13
N GLU A 336 2.52 14.59 20.33
CA GLU A 336 3.33 14.89 21.51
C GLU A 336 4.33 13.77 21.76
N GLY A 337 5.58 14.17 21.99
CA GLY A 337 6.70 13.28 22.27
C GLY A 337 7.39 12.65 21.06
N LEU A 338 6.91 12.88 19.83
CA LEU A 338 7.61 12.46 18.61
C LEU A 338 8.74 13.46 18.30
N VAL A 339 9.99 13.00 18.28
CA VAL A 339 11.17 13.88 18.15
C VAL A 339 11.98 13.67 16.87
N ALA A 340 11.79 12.54 16.18
CA ALA A 340 12.24 12.33 14.80
C ALA A 340 11.34 11.32 14.09
N TYR A 341 11.05 11.55 12.81
CA TYR A 341 10.17 10.67 12.03
C TYR A 341 10.55 10.64 10.54
N TRP A 342 11.13 9.53 10.11
CA TRP A 342 11.51 9.26 8.72
C TRP A 342 10.61 8.18 8.14
N LYS A 343 9.75 8.55 7.18
CA LYS A 343 8.76 7.63 6.61
C LYS A 343 9.33 6.67 5.58
N PHE A 344 10.37 7.09 4.87
CA PHE A 344 10.91 6.37 3.72
C PHE A 344 9.82 6.03 2.69
N ASP A 345 9.05 7.05 2.24
CA ASP A 345 7.93 6.89 1.30
C ASP A 345 7.90 7.96 0.18
N ASP A 346 9.03 8.65 -0.08
CA ASP A 346 9.09 9.87 -0.89
C ASP A 346 9.85 9.74 -2.24
N GLU A 347 10.39 8.56 -2.56
CA GLU A 347 11.19 8.31 -3.77
C GLU A 347 12.45 9.19 -3.90
N SER A 348 12.92 9.78 -2.79
CA SER A 348 14.12 10.61 -2.79
C SER A 348 15.38 9.80 -3.09
N ALA A 349 16.31 10.41 -3.82
CA ALA A 349 17.55 9.75 -4.19
C ALA A 349 18.51 9.56 -3.00
N LEU A 350 18.60 10.53 -2.08
CA LEU A 350 19.65 10.54 -1.04
C LEU A 350 19.20 11.07 0.33
N SER A 351 18.08 11.79 0.42
CA SER A 351 17.68 12.47 1.65
C SER A 351 16.27 12.05 2.03
N ILE A 352 16.09 11.52 3.23
CA ILE A 352 14.78 11.24 3.80
C ILE A 352 14.43 12.34 4.79
N GLU A 353 13.30 12.99 4.58
CA GLU A 353 12.81 14.06 5.42
C GLU A 353 12.47 13.56 6.84
N ASP A 354 12.86 14.34 7.85
CA ASP A 354 12.26 14.25 9.17
C ASP A 354 10.94 15.01 9.16
N HIS A 355 9.83 14.28 9.18
CA HIS A 355 8.49 14.85 9.12
C HIS A 355 8.07 15.57 10.40
N THR A 356 8.88 15.52 11.46
CA THR A 356 8.70 16.42 12.60
C THR A 356 9.10 17.85 12.25
N GLY A 357 8.83 18.80 13.14
CA GLY A 357 9.31 20.17 12.99
C GLY A 357 10.80 20.37 13.26
N ASN A 358 11.58 19.29 13.50
CA ASN A 358 12.97 19.39 13.98
C ASN A 358 14.03 19.41 12.88
N GLY A 359 13.68 18.98 11.65
CA GLY A 359 14.58 19.04 10.49
C GLY A 359 15.80 18.12 10.60
N ASN A 360 15.72 17.03 11.37
CA ASN A 360 16.77 16.05 11.55
C ASN A 360 16.78 15.04 10.39
N ASN A 361 16.94 15.51 9.15
CA ASN A 361 16.83 14.67 7.96
C ASN A 361 17.90 13.56 7.92
N ALA A 362 17.53 12.38 7.44
CA ALA A 362 18.46 11.27 7.23
C ALA A 362 19.09 11.36 5.83
N VAL A 363 20.39 11.11 5.72
CA VAL A 363 21.16 11.21 4.49
C VAL A 363 21.81 9.87 4.18
N ALA A 364 21.45 9.30 3.04
CA ALA A 364 21.95 8.02 2.55
C ALA A 364 23.39 8.12 2.02
N ASN A 365 24.15 7.04 2.20
CA ASN A 365 25.53 6.94 1.73
C ASN A 365 25.63 6.80 0.20
N SER A 366 24.65 6.13 -0.40
CA SER A 366 24.49 5.98 -1.85
C SER A 366 23.02 6.14 -2.24
N THR A 367 22.74 6.21 -3.53
CA THR A 367 21.37 6.37 -4.04
C THR A 367 20.44 5.28 -3.50
N LEU A 368 19.33 5.70 -2.90
CA LEU A 368 18.31 4.79 -2.38
C LEU A 368 17.61 4.04 -3.51
N ARG A 369 17.29 2.78 -3.23
CA ARG A 369 16.40 1.95 -4.06
C ARG A 369 15.00 2.02 -3.47
N TRP A 370 14.00 1.93 -4.33
CA TRP A 370 12.60 2.09 -3.94
C TRP A 370 11.78 0.89 -4.44
N THR A 371 11.04 0.27 -3.53
CA THR A 371 10.17 -0.87 -3.82
C THR A 371 8.71 -0.42 -3.72
N PRO A 372 7.90 -0.56 -4.78
CA PRO A 372 6.45 -0.36 -4.70
C PRO A 372 5.81 -1.39 -3.76
N VAL A 373 4.92 -0.93 -2.88
CA VAL A 373 4.20 -1.77 -1.91
C VAL A 373 2.75 -1.31 -1.76
N THR A 374 1.97 -2.03 -0.96
CA THR A 374 0.61 -1.65 -0.56
C THR A 374 0.48 -2.04 0.89
N LEU A 375 0.70 -1.09 1.81
CA LEU A 375 0.64 -1.34 3.26
C LEU A 375 -0.48 -0.54 3.93
N PRO A 376 -1.26 -1.14 4.85
CA PRO A 376 -1.22 -2.54 5.27
C PRO A 376 -1.47 -3.51 4.11
N GLU A 377 -0.89 -4.72 4.16
CA GLU A 377 -1.14 -5.73 3.12
C GLU A 377 -2.63 -6.12 3.16
N PRO A 378 -3.32 -6.24 2.01
CA PRO A 378 -4.73 -6.64 2.01
C PRO A 378 -4.90 -8.04 2.63
N GLY A 379 -5.71 -8.16 3.69
CA GLY A 379 -6.05 -9.42 4.33
C GLY A 379 -5.13 -9.88 5.47
N GLU A 380 -4.25 -9.02 6.00
CA GLU A 380 -3.59 -9.21 7.31
C GLU A 380 -4.50 -8.92 8.50
#